data_AF-A0AAD4I864-F1
#
_entry.id   AF-A0AAD4I864-F1
#
_cell.length_a   1.000
_cell.length_b   1.000
_cell.length_c   1.000
_cell.angle_alpha   90.00
_cell.angle_beta   90.00
_cell.angle_gamma   90.00
#
_symmetry.space_group_name_H-M   'P 1'
#
loop_
_entity.id
_entity.type
_entity.pdbx_description
1 polymer ?
#
loop_
_entity_poly.entity_id
_entity_poly.type
_entity_poly.pdbx_seq_one_letter_code
_entity_poly.pdbx_strand_id
1 'polypeptide(L)'
;MKYFTTGAALLAALTATAGGVKLDPEDEASILSATRQYAYGLMSMYQGNATGIAKEDIGIWPQPHYWWEGGAAWGGMIEYSQFTGDDSHVKTLQQALTANYGPDNDFILSYRKSQTGNDDQAFWALAVMSALEYQFPDPAQAPANYLEVATNAFENIVGRWDETTCDGGLKWQIYPENAYGYNYKNSISNGCAFALGARLARYTGEQKYADWAVKIYDWTNKVGLITDKYEVFDGTDDKTNCAKVADETQWTYNNAMFLHGSAFMYDYTNGDDTWKERTSGFLDHAELLFFRPFENSTDIMYEWACETGEAGRPCNLDQQSFKAYLSRFIAKTAMVAPFTKEKIVPFLKASAVGAAKSCSGGPDGATCGSKWYTGSWDGTSGVGQQLSALEVTQALLMIQKGTLPAKNNSAPKPSTSATPKPSPKPAPSSAPASSYAASTPSVSSQVPAPSEVAPSSSEAVEAPSSSKIPSSEAPSSKTPESAPSKVPEAVQAPASTVVVSSVTVVTSTSASSSQPSSSSKPAGQSNVAASTSCARNVTRTVTISRASSTTSCTPSVTETVYVPAASATSGLLVDPSPAPVVPPISTTLVSAPPANSSLPNPTSPTEFLGAGSVLTAGSSALVAVVAAMVFAML
;
A
#
# COMPACT_ATOMS: atom_id res chain seq x y z
N MET A 1 53.40 -46.50 -29.96
CA MET A 1 53.32 -45.03 -30.21
C MET A 1 52.11 -44.79 -31.11
N LYS A 2 51.07 -44.03 -30.79
CA LYS A 2 50.69 -43.18 -29.65
C LYS A 2 49.17 -43.38 -29.48
N TYR A 3 48.72 -43.57 -28.24
CA TYR A 3 47.30 -43.61 -27.88
C TYR A 3 46.76 -42.17 -27.82
N PHE A 4 45.64 -41.89 -28.47
CA PHE A 4 44.86 -40.67 -28.23
C PHE A 4 43.61 -41.05 -27.44
N THR A 5 43.61 -40.70 -26.17
CA THR A 5 42.48 -40.74 -25.25
C THR A 5 41.54 -39.59 -25.58
N THR A 6 40.37 -39.87 -26.14
CA THR A 6 39.25 -38.94 -26.20
C THR A 6 38.52 -38.97 -24.86
N GLY A 7 38.71 -37.93 -24.06
CA GLY A 7 37.97 -37.72 -22.83
C GLY A 7 36.50 -37.41 -23.15
N ALA A 8 35.59 -38.24 -22.67
CA ALA A 8 34.19 -37.90 -22.59
C ALA A 8 34.02 -36.80 -21.52
N ALA A 9 33.85 -35.57 -21.95
CA ALA A 9 33.37 -34.50 -21.08
C ALA A 9 31.90 -34.81 -20.76
N LEU A 10 31.65 -35.43 -19.60
CA LEU A 10 30.32 -35.41 -18.99
C LEU A 10 29.97 -33.94 -18.73
N LEU A 11 29.12 -33.37 -19.58
CA LEU A 11 28.39 -32.16 -19.25
C LEU A 11 27.39 -32.56 -18.15
N ALA A 12 27.79 -32.40 -16.90
CA ALA A 12 26.86 -32.41 -15.79
C ALA A 12 25.94 -31.21 -16.01
N ALA A 13 24.76 -31.46 -16.59
CA ALA A 13 23.64 -30.56 -16.41
C ALA A 13 23.40 -30.48 -14.91
N LEU A 14 23.89 -29.40 -14.30
CA LEU A 14 23.41 -28.94 -13.01
C LEU A 14 21.92 -28.66 -13.22
N THR A 15 21.10 -29.68 -13.03
CA THR A 15 19.74 -29.49 -12.55
C THR A 15 19.89 -28.83 -11.19
N ALA A 16 20.05 -27.50 -11.18
CA ALA A 16 19.72 -26.72 -10.01
C ALA A 16 18.25 -27.07 -9.77
N THR A 17 18.00 -27.94 -8.81
CA THR A 17 16.68 -28.08 -8.24
C THR A 17 16.37 -26.70 -7.69
N ALA A 18 15.63 -25.91 -8.46
CA ALA A 18 15.20 -24.56 -8.15
C ALA A 18 14.26 -24.65 -6.95
N GLY A 19 14.83 -24.80 -5.75
CA GLY A 19 14.11 -24.56 -4.53
C GLY A 19 13.94 -23.05 -4.46
N GLY A 20 12.71 -22.56 -4.66
CA GLY A 20 12.40 -21.16 -4.40
C GLY A 20 12.79 -20.76 -2.98
N VAL A 21 12.63 -19.47 -2.68
CA VAL A 21 12.96 -18.94 -1.35
C VAL A 21 12.34 -19.82 -0.25
N LYS A 22 13.19 -20.31 0.66
CA LYS A 22 12.74 -21.15 1.77
C LYS A 22 12.11 -20.27 2.83
N LEU A 23 10.84 -20.52 3.12
CA LEU A 23 10.09 -19.79 4.13
C LEU A 23 9.31 -20.77 5.02
N ASP A 24 9.61 -20.74 6.31
CA ASP A 24 8.73 -21.20 7.38
C ASP A 24 8.03 -19.96 7.98
N PRO A 25 6.70 -19.80 7.77
CA PRO A 25 5.97 -18.62 8.24
C PRO A 25 5.73 -18.61 9.76
N GLU A 26 6.15 -19.63 10.49
CA GLU A 26 6.11 -19.68 11.96
C GLU A 26 7.47 -19.32 12.59
N ASP A 27 8.57 -19.43 11.86
CA ASP A 27 9.93 -19.17 12.36
C ASP A 27 10.39 -17.74 12.03
N GLU A 28 10.58 -16.92 13.07
CA GLU A 28 11.06 -15.54 12.93
C GLU A 28 12.39 -15.47 12.15
N ALA A 29 13.30 -16.42 12.37
CA ALA A 29 14.59 -16.44 11.68
C ALA A 29 14.43 -16.71 10.17
N SER A 30 13.54 -17.65 9.80
CA SER A 30 13.19 -17.90 8.41
C SER A 30 12.53 -16.70 7.75
N ILE A 31 11.58 -16.04 8.41
CA ILE A 31 10.91 -14.83 7.91
C ILE A 31 11.93 -13.70 7.70
N LEU A 32 12.81 -13.48 8.67
CA LEU A 32 13.88 -12.47 8.59
C LEU A 32 14.83 -12.75 7.42
N SER A 33 15.21 -14.01 7.22
CA SER A 33 16.08 -14.42 6.11
C SER A 33 15.43 -14.16 4.75
N ALA A 34 14.18 -14.57 4.56
CA ALA A 34 13.45 -14.34 3.30
C ALA A 34 13.24 -12.83 3.05
N THR A 35 12.84 -12.08 4.08
CA THR A 35 12.66 -10.63 4.02
C THR A 35 13.94 -9.90 3.59
N ARG A 36 15.11 -10.28 4.13
CA ARG A 36 16.43 -9.75 3.71
C ARG A 36 16.74 -10.04 2.24
N GLN A 37 16.45 -11.27 1.78
CA GLN A 37 16.65 -11.64 0.39
C GLN A 37 15.74 -10.81 -0.54
N TYR A 38 14.50 -10.57 -0.14
CA TYR A 38 13.58 -9.76 -0.94
C TYR A 38 14.02 -8.30 -1.03
N ALA A 39 14.40 -7.71 0.10
CA ALA A 39 14.92 -6.34 0.16
C ALA A 39 16.19 -6.19 -0.69
N TYR A 40 17.11 -7.15 -0.64
CA TYR A 40 18.29 -7.17 -1.51
C TYR A 40 17.90 -7.19 -2.99
N GLY A 41 16.98 -8.07 -3.40
CA GLY A 41 16.50 -8.13 -4.79
C GLY A 41 15.87 -6.82 -5.24
N LEU A 42 15.05 -6.20 -4.39
CA LEU A 42 14.39 -4.93 -4.70
C LEU A 42 15.41 -3.80 -4.88
N MET A 43 16.37 -3.70 -3.94
CA MET A 43 17.43 -2.68 -3.98
C MET A 43 18.45 -2.93 -5.09
N SER A 44 18.61 -4.17 -5.57
CA SER A 44 19.50 -4.46 -6.71
C SER A 44 19.00 -3.86 -8.03
N MET A 45 17.69 -3.62 -8.14
CA MET A 45 17.08 -2.95 -9.30
C MET A 45 17.15 -1.41 -9.19
N TYR A 46 17.50 -0.88 -8.02
CA TYR A 46 17.58 0.56 -7.79
C TYR A 46 18.93 1.12 -8.23
N GLN A 47 18.91 2.17 -9.05
CA GLN A 47 20.11 2.84 -9.57
C GLN A 47 20.19 4.32 -9.16
N GLY A 48 19.15 4.86 -8.53
CA GLY A 48 19.01 6.28 -8.20
C GLY A 48 19.93 6.81 -7.08
N ASN A 49 20.87 5.98 -6.58
CA ASN A 49 21.95 6.40 -5.67
C ASN A 49 23.35 6.33 -6.32
N ALA A 50 23.43 6.07 -7.62
CA ALA A 50 24.70 6.07 -8.35
C ALA A 50 25.32 7.48 -8.38
N THR A 51 26.66 7.55 -8.36
CA THR A 51 27.39 8.80 -8.50
C THR A 51 27.08 9.44 -9.86
N GLY A 52 26.72 10.73 -9.86
CA GLY A 52 26.44 11.49 -11.09
C GLY A 52 25.02 11.31 -11.62
N ILE A 53 24.14 10.62 -10.90
CA ILE A 53 22.71 10.57 -11.23
C ILE A 53 22.09 11.98 -11.19
N ALA A 54 21.18 12.27 -12.11
CA ALA A 54 20.44 13.52 -12.09
C ALA A 54 19.55 13.59 -10.84
N LYS A 55 19.40 14.78 -10.25
CA LYS A 55 18.57 14.96 -9.04
C LYS A 55 17.12 14.51 -9.27
N GLU A 56 16.66 14.63 -10.51
CA GLU A 56 15.32 14.27 -10.97
C GLU A 56 15.10 12.75 -11.02
N ASP A 57 16.16 11.94 -10.96
CA ASP A 57 16.08 10.47 -10.99
C ASP A 57 16.33 9.83 -9.61
N ILE A 58 16.70 10.63 -8.61
CA ILE A 58 16.89 10.14 -7.23
C ILE A 58 15.53 9.73 -6.65
N GLY A 59 15.50 8.56 -6.01
CA GLY A 59 14.30 8.03 -5.36
C GLY A 59 13.29 7.38 -6.32
N ILE A 60 13.66 7.13 -7.57
CA ILE A 60 12.82 6.40 -8.52
C ILE A 60 13.58 5.18 -9.03
N TRP A 61 12.85 4.09 -9.26
CA TRP A 61 13.40 2.98 -10.03
C TRP A 61 13.53 3.38 -11.51
N PRO A 62 14.49 2.80 -12.24
CA PRO A 62 14.65 3.07 -13.66
C PRO A 62 13.38 2.80 -14.46
N GLN A 63 13.29 3.42 -15.65
CA GLN A 63 12.23 3.13 -16.61
C GLN A 63 12.07 1.61 -16.80
N PRO A 64 10.82 1.09 -16.90
CA PRO A 64 9.58 1.82 -17.18
C PRO A 64 8.81 2.37 -15.95
N HIS A 65 9.44 2.45 -14.77
CA HIS A 65 8.73 2.67 -13.51
C HIS A 65 8.33 4.13 -13.33
N TYR A 66 7.12 4.35 -12.81
CA TYR A 66 6.59 5.68 -12.56
C TYR A 66 7.05 6.23 -11.21
N TRP A 67 7.02 7.56 -11.07
CA TRP A 67 7.52 8.24 -9.87
C TRP A 67 6.84 7.78 -8.57
N TRP A 68 5.55 7.48 -8.59
CA TRP A 68 4.81 7.05 -7.40
C TRP A 68 5.23 5.67 -6.87
N GLU A 69 5.64 4.75 -7.76
CA GLU A 69 6.08 3.41 -7.37
C GLU A 69 7.33 3.48 -6.51
N GLY A 70 8.17 4.52 -6.72
CA GLY A 70 9.26 4.89 -5.83
C GLY A 70 8.75 5.15 -4.41
N GLY A 71 7.83 6.10 -4.23
CA GLY A 71 7.23 6.41 -2.93
C GLY A 71 6.62 5.18 -2.25
N ALA A 72 5.89 4.37 -3.02
CA ALA A 72 5.27 3.15 -2.53
C ALA A 72 6.29 2.10 -2.03
N ALA A 73 7.38 1.90 -2.77
CA ALA A 73 8.48 0.99 -2.43
C ALA A 73 9.32 1.50 -1.25
N TRP A 74 9.55 2.81 -1.15
CA TRP A 74 10.27 3.38 0.00
C TRP A 74 9.53 3.19 1.31
N GLY A 75 8.19 3.27 1.30
CA GLY A 75 7.38 2.90 2.48
C GLY A 75 7.68 1.48 2.97
N GLY A 76 7.78 0.52 2.04
CA GLY A 76 8.11 -0.87 2.36
C GLY A 76 9.53 -1.06 2.87
N MET A 77 10.50 -0.35 2.30
CA MET A 77 11.91 -0.42 2.72
C MET A 77 12.19 0.29 4.06
N ILE A 78 11.42 1.32 4.40
CA ILE A 78 11.45 1.94 5.73
C ILE A 78 10.97 0.92 6.77
N GLU A 79 9.84 0.27 6.51
CA GLU A 79 9.29 -0.77 7.38
C GLU A 79 10.23 -1.97 7.49
N TYR A 80 10.85 -2.40 6.38
CA TYR A 80 11.93 -3.39 6.37
C TYR A 80 13.03 -3.03 7.36
N SER A 81 13.60 -1.82 7.26
CA SER A 81 14.69 -1.38 8.14
C SER A 81 14.25 -1.44 9.61
N GLN A 82 13.05 -0.95 9.92
CA GLN A 82 12.56 -0.91 11.30
C GLN A 82 12.15 -2.27 11.86
N PHE A 83 11.63 -3.19 11.04
CA PHE A 83 11.20 -4.51 11.50
C PHE A 83 12.36 -5.50 11.60
N THR A 84 13.37 -5.35 10.74
CA THR A 84 14.54 -6.26 10.70
C THR A 84 15.74 -5.76 11.50
N GLY A 85 15.82 -4.45 11.75
CA GLY A 85 17.01 -3.79 12.30
C GLY A 85 18.18 -3.72 11.31
N ASP A 86 17.91 -3.90 10.01
CA ASP A 86 18.92 -3.73 8.97
C ASP A 86 18.99 -2.26 8.53
N ASP A 87 20.09 -1.61 8.88
CA ASP A 87 20.35 -0.21 8.57
C ASP A 87 21.14 0.00 7.25
N SER A 88 21.41 -1.06 6.49
CA SER A 88 22.26 -1.02 5.28
C SER A 88 21.79 -0.02 4.22
N HIS A 89 20.50 0.31 4.20
CA HIS A 89 19.89 1.20 3.21
C HIS A 89 19.41 2.53 3.79
N VAL A 90 19.60 2.82 5.08
CA VAL A 90 19.04 4.03 5.74
C VAL A 90 19.44 5.31 5.01
N LYS A 91 20.72 5.47 4.64
CA LYS A 91 21.18 6.67 3.91
C LYS A 91 20.53 6.79 2.54
N THR A 92 20.37 5.68 1.83
CA THR A 92 19.70 5.65 0.51
C THR A 92 18.24 6.06 0.65
N LEU A 93 17.54 5.54 1.67
CA LEU A 93 16.14 5.90 1.94
C LEU A 93 16.00 7.38 2.28
N GLN A 94 16.85 7.90 3.15
CA GLN A 94 16.87 9.33 3.50
C GLN A 94 17.13 10.22 2.28
N GLN A 95 18.07 9.83 1.42
CA GLN A 95 18.37 10.54 0.18
C GLN A 95 17.20 10.51 -0.80
N ALA A 96 16.57 9.34 -0.99
CA ALA A 96 15.43 9.15 -1.87
C ALA A 96 14.23 10.02 -1.45
N LEU A 97 13.89 10.04 -0.17
CA LEU A 97 12.80 10.86 0.37
C LEU A 97 13.09 12.36 0.20
N THR A 98 14.22 12.83 0.73
CA THR A 98 14.52 14.27 0.75
C THR A 98 14.72 14.88 -0.63
N ALA A 99 15.22 14.12 -1.60
CA ALA A 99 15.33 14.59 -2.98
C ALA A 99 13.96 14.86 -3.63
N ASN A 100 12.88 14.30 -3.10
CA ASN A 100 11.54 14.40 -3.67
C ASN A 100 10.58 15.30 -2.87
N TYR A 101 10.99 15.88 -1.75
CA TYR A 101 10.13 16.75 -0.91
C TYR A 101 9.55 17.95 -1.67
N GLY A 102 10.28 18.48 -2.66
CA GLY A 102 9.88 19.70 -3.36
C GLY A 102 10.13 20.98 -2.54
N PRO A 103 9.82 22.16 -3.10
CA PRO A 103 10.10 23.44 -2.48
C PRO A 103 9.27 23.71 -1.21
N ASP A 104 8.05 23.18 -1.15
CA ASP A 104 7.10 23.37 -0.04
C ASP A 104 7.04 22.16 0.91
N ASN A 105 7.96 21.20 0.75
CA ASN A 105 8.02 19.96 1.52
C ASN A 105 6.73 19.14 1.46
N ASP A 106 6.04 19.14 0.32
CA ASP A 106 4.73 18.52 0.12
C ASP A 106 4.71 17.46 -0.99
N PHE A 107 5.87 17.12 -1.57
CA PHE A 107 6.02 16.24 -2.74
C PHE A 107 5.48 16.81 -4.06
N ILE A 108 5.32 18.13 -4.17
CA ILE A 108 5.02 18.78 -5.45
C ILE A 108 6.30 19.24 -6.14
N LEU A 109 6.58 18.59 -7.27
CA LEU A 109 7.77 18.84 -8.08
C LEU A 109 7.37 19.38 -9.46
N SER A 110 7.79 20.61 -9.78
CA SER A 110 7.40 21.29 -11.02
C SER A 110 7.82 20.54 -12.29
N TYR A 111 8.91 19.77 -12.24
CA TYR A 111 9.40 18.95 -13.35
C TYR A 111 8.70 17.58 -13.45
N ARG A 112 7.79 17.24 -12.53
CA ARG A 112 7.01 16.00 -12.56
C ARG A 112 5.53 16.19 -12.88
N LYS A 113 5.10 17.41 -13.22
CA LYS A 113 3.68 17.73 -13.49
C LYS A 113 2.96 16.74 -14.39
N SER A 114 3.62 16.19 -15.40
CA SER A 114 3.02 15.22 -16.33
C SER A 114 2.70 13.85 -15.72
N GLN A 115 3.27 13.53 -14.56
CA GLN A 115 3.09 12.27 -13.85
C GLN A 115 2.32 12.44 -12.54
N THR A 116 2.31 13.64 -11.92
CA THR A 116 1.79 13.81 -10.56
C THR A 116 0.24 13.93 -10.51
N GLY A 117 -0.41 12.83 -10.15
CA GLY A 117 -1.76 12.79 -9.58
C GLY A 117 -1.78 12.94 -8.06
N ASN A 118 -2.98 12.97 -7.49
CA ASN A 118 -3.18 13.04 -6.04
C ASN A 118 -2.74 11.75 -5.35
N ASP A 119 -3.02 10.61 -5.95
CA ASP A 119 -2.52 9.30 -5.55
C ASP A 119 -0.99 9.23 -5.58
N ASP A 120 -0.36 9.72 -6.66
CA ASP A 120 1.11 9.72 -6.77
C ASP A 120 1.77 10.46 -5.59
N GLN A 121 1.30 11.69 -5.31
CA GLN A 121 1.77 12.48 -4.17
C GLN A 121 1.50 11.78 -2.83
N ALA A 122 0.31 11.18 -2.69
CA ALA A 122 -0.11 10.55 -1.46
C ALA A 122 0.71 9.29 -1.13
N PHE A 123 1.14 8.50 -2.11
CA PHE A 123 2.04 7.35 -1.84
C PHE A 123 3.37 7.77 -1.22
N TRP A 124 3.95 8.89 -1.65
CA TRP A 124 5.13 9.47 -1.01
C TRP A 124 4.85 9.96 0.41
N ALA A 125 3.72 10.64 0.62
CA ALA A 125 3.29 11.06 1.96
C ALA A 125 3.04 9.87 2.89
N LEU A 126 2.46 8.77 2.40
CA LEU A 126 2.23 7.55 3.16
C LEU A 126 3.55 6.87 3.57
N ALA A 127 4.62 6.97 2.76
CA ALA A 127 5.95 6.48 3.10
C ALA A 127 6.59 7.29 4.24
N VAL A 128 6.52 8.62 4.17
CA VAL A 128 6.97 9.51 5.26
C VAL A 128 6.13 9.31 6.53
N MET A 129 4.83 9.07 6.39
CA MET A 129 3.98 8.72 7.53
C MET A 129 4.42 7.39 8.17
N SER A 130 4.90 6.41 7.39
CA SER A 130 5.50 5.19 7.94
C SER A 130 6.82 5.49 8.66
N ALA A 131 7.64 6.41 8.13
CA ALA A 131 8.85 6.87 8.81
C ALA A 131 8.55 7.42 10.21
N LEU A 132 7.49 8.22 10.36
CA LEU A 132 7.03 8.73 11.65
C LEU A 132 6.54 7.64 12.59
N GLU A 133 5.64 6.78 12.10
CA GLU A 133 5.01 5.72 12.90
C GLU A 133 6.02 4.71 13.43
N TYR A 134 7.12 4.49 12.71
CA TYR A 134 8.15 3.55 13.11
C TYR A 134 9.46 4.22 13.52
N GLN A 135 9.44 5.53 13.76
CA GLN A 135 10.57 6.30 14.29
C GLN A 135 11.85 6.14 13.46
N PHE A 136 11.69 6.02 12.14
CA PHE A 136 12.79 6.03 11.20
C PHE A 136 13.52 7.38 11.29
N PRO A 137 14.87 7.42 11.30
CA PRO A 137 15.60 8.65 11.56
C PRO A 137 15.48 9.65 10.40
N ASP A 138 15.26 10.93 10.73
CA ASP A 138 15.46 12.02 9.77
C ASP A 138 16.93 12.11 9.34
N PRO A 139 17.22 12.52 8.08
CA PRO A 139 18.57 12.88 7.71
C PRO A 139 19.06 14.09 8.50
N ALA A 140 20.36 14.13 8.82
CA ALA A 140 20.95 15.19 9.64
C ALA A 140 20.79 16.62 9.06
N GLN A 141 20.58 16.75 7.75
CA GLN A 141 20.40 18.01 7.04
C GLN A 141 19.06 18.03 6.28
N ALA A 142 18.03 17.37 6.82
CA ALA A 142 16.70 17.38 6.22
C ALA A 142 16.19 18.83 6.12
N PRO A 143 15.61 19.25 4.98
CA PRO A 143 15.01 20.58 4.85
C PRO A 143 13.75 20.74 5.72
N ALA A 144 13.09 19.63 6.05
CA ALA A 144 11.98 19.52 6.99
C ALA A 144 11.98 18.13 7.63
N ASN A 145 11.42 18.00 8.83
CA ASN A 145 11.22 16.69 9.45
C ASN A 145 10.04 15.95 8.81
N TYR A 146 9.97 14.64 9.01
CA TYR A 146 8.90 13.81 8.44
C TYR A 146 7.48 14.28 8.81
N LEU A 147 7.25 14.84 10.00
CA LEU A 147 5.92 15.26 10.43
C LEU A 147 5.46 16.46 9.62
N GLU A 148 6.32 17.48 9.50
CA GLU A 148 6.09 18.65 8.66
C GLU A 148 5.76 18.23 7.22
N VAL A 149 6.55 17.33 6.65
CA VAL A 149 6.37 16.86 5.27
C VAL A 149 5.03 16.12 5.10
N ALA A 150 4.69 15.21 6.00
CA ALA A 150 3.42 14.49 5.97
C ALA A 150 2.23 15.43 6.12
N THR A 151 2.31 16.43 7.00
CA THR A 151 1.25 17.42 7.20
C THR A 151 1.12 18.36 6.00
N ASN A 152 2.22 18.87 5.43
CA ASN A 152 2.20 19.74 4.27
C ASN A 152 1.61 19.03 3.06
N ALA A 153 2.04 17.78 2.80
CA ALA A 153 1.48 16.96 1.73
C ALA A 153 -0.02 16.71 1.93
N PHE A 154 -0.46 16.36 3.16
CA PHE A 154 -1.88 16.16 3.44
C PHE A 154 -2.72 17.41 3.18
N GLU A 155 -2.32 18.56 3.75
CA GLU A 155 -3.04 19.84 3.59
C GLU A 155 -3.09 20.26 2.12
N ASN A 156 -2.01 20.02 1.37
CA ASN A 156 -1.93 20.29 -0.05
C ASN A 156 -2.86 19.37 -0.88
N ILE A 157 -2.97 18.08 -0.54
CA ILE A 157 -3.90 17.13 -1.17
C ILE A 157 -5.35 17.54 -0.90
N VAL A 158 -5.75 17.68 0.38
CA VAL A 158 -7.14 18.01 0.73
C VAL A 158 -7.54 19.42 0.35
N GLY A 159 -6.58 20.34 0.20
CA GLY A 159 -6.79 21.66 -0.38
C GLY A 159 -7.29 21.65 -1.83
N ARG A 160 -7.19 20.51 -2.53
CA ARG A 160 -7.74 20.29 -3.88
C ARG A 160 -9.11 19.62 -3.89
N TRP A 161 -9.74 19.45 -2.72
CA TRP A 161 -11.09 18.91 -2.64
C TRP A 161 -12.05 19.74 -3.50
N ASP A 162 -12.63 19.13 -4.54
CA ASP A 162 -13.40 19.84 -5.54
C ASP A 162 -14.90 19.73 -5.25
N GLU A 163 -15.49 20.82 -4.73
CA GLU A 163 -16.93 20.93 -4.46
C GLU A 163 -17.73 21.43 -5.67
N THR A 164 -17.09 21.75 -6.80
CA THR A 164 -17.80 22.27 -7.99
C THR A 164 -18.54 21.19 -8.77
N THR A 165 -18.12 19.94 -8.61
CA THR A 165 -18.72 18.76 -9.23
C THR A 165 -18.80 17.64 -8.18
N CYS A 166 -19.78 16.75 -8.32
CA CYS A 166 -19.97 15.57 -7.48
C CYS A 166 -20.10 15.84 -5.97
N ASP A 167 -20.47 17.07 -5.59
CA ASP A 167 -20.53 17.56 -4.21
C ASP A 167 -19.23 17.30 -3.40
N GLY A 168 -18.07 17.25 -4.07
CA GLY A 168 -16.79 16.93 -3.44
C GLY A 168 -15.94 15.95 -4.24
N GLY A 169 -14.88 15.45 -3.60
CA GLY A 169 -14.00 14.43 -4.12
C GLY A 169 -12.71 14.98 -4.70
N LEU A 170 -11.63 14.23 -4.50
CA LEU A 170 -10.36 14.45 -5.19
C LEU A 170 -10.44 13.86 -6.60
N LYS A 171 -9.97 14.62 -7.57
CA LYS A 171 -9.65 14.16 -8.92
C LYS A 171 -8.42 13.24 -8.88
N TRP A 172 -8.26 12.41 -9.90
CA TRP A 172 -7.03 11.64 -10.10
C TRP A 172 -5.87 12.59 -10.36
N GLN A 173 -5.93 13.33 -11.46
CA GLN A 173 -4.86 14.24 -11.86
C GLN A 173 -5.00 15.62 -11.20
N ILE A 174 -3.87 16.21 -10.79
CA ILE A 174 -3.82 17.53 -10.15
C ILE A 174 -3.89 18.66 -11.18
N TYR A 175 -3.35 18.42 -12.39
CA TYR A 175 -3.16 19.44 -13.41
C TYR A 175 -4.18 19.27 -14.56
N PRO A 176 -4.91 20.32 -14.97
CA PRO A 176 -5.85 20.26 -16.10
C PRO A 176 -5.21 19.80 -17.41
N GLU A 177 -3.91 20.07 -17.60
CA GLU A 177 -3.16 19.64 -18.79
C GLU A 177 -3.05 18.12 -18.90
N ASN A 178 -3.17 17.39 -17.78
CA ASN A 178 -3.25 15.93 -17.74
C ASN A 178 -4.70 15.48 -18.01
N ALA A 179 -5.23 15.89 -19.16
CA ALA A 179 -6.64 15.76 -19.52
C ALA A 179 -7.16 14.31 -19.57
N TYR A 180 -6.26 13.33 -19.71
CA TYR A 180 -6.55 11.89 -19.70
C TYR A 180 -7.18 11.41 -18.39
N GLY A 181 -6.88 12.08 -17.27
CA GLY A 181 -7.34 11.67 -15.93
C GLY A 181 -7.95 12.80 -15.09
N TYR A 182 -7.89 14.05 -15.55
CA TYR A 182 -8.32 15.21 -14.75
C TYR A 182 -9.80 15.22 -14.36
N ASN A 183 -10.67 14.64 -15.18
CA ASN A 183 -12.11 14.57 -14.91
C ASN A 183 -12.50 13.30 -14.16
N TYR A 184 -11.56 12.38 -13.99
CA TYR A 184 -11.78 11.13 -13.29
C TYR A 184 -11.59 11.36 -11.78
N LYS A 185 -12.63 11.12 -10.98
CA LYS A 185 -12.55 11.09 -9.52
C LYS A 185 -12.51 9.63 -9.09
N ASN A 186 -11.36 9.19 -8.57
CA ASN A 186 -11.08 7.78 -8.35
C ASN A 186 -10.92 7.42 -6.88
N SER A 187 -11.11 6.14 -6.57
CA SER A 187 -11.01 5.59 -5.22
C SER A 187 -9.60 5.66 -4.68
N ILE A 188 -8.56 5.52 -5.49
CA ILE A 188 -7.19 5.53 -4.98
C ILE A 188 -6.76 6.92 -4.46
N SER A 189 -7.08 8.01 -5.16
CA SER A 189 -6.73 9.37 -4.70
C SER A 189 -7.42 9.72 -3.39
N ASN A 190 -8.71 9.38 -3.30
CA ASN A 190 -9.52 9.61 -2.11
C ASN A 190 -9.14 8.65 -0.98
N GLY A 191 -8.91 7.38 -1.27
CA GLY A 191 -8.49 6.34 -0.33
C GLY A 191 -7.14 6.64 0.31
N CYS A 192 -6.15 7.07 -0.47
CA CYS A 192 -4.85 7.49 0.06
C CYS A 192 -4.99 8.69 1.00
N ALA A 193 -5.77 9.71 0.62
CA ALA A 193 -6.02 10.88 1.47
C ALA A 193 -6.77 10.50 2.76
N PHE A 194 -7.76 9.62 2.65
CA PHE A 194 -8.48 9.05 3.80
C PHE A 194 -7.55 8.32 4.76
N ALA A 195 -6.72 7.40 4.25
CA ALA A 195 -5.77 6.64 5.05
C ALA A 195 -4.72 7.56 5.70
N LEU A 196 -4.19 8.54 4.97
CA LEU A 196 -3.24 9.51 5.51
C LEU A 196 -3.86 10.37 6.61
N GLY A 197 -5.10 10.86 6.42
CA GLY A 197 -5.85 11.61 7.43
C GLY A 197 -6.10 10.80 8.69
N ALA A 198 -6.57 9.55 8.56
CA ALA A 198 -6.79 8.66 9.70
C ALA A 198 -5.49 8.40 10.49
N ARG A 199 -4.37 8.21 9.79
CA ARG A 199 -3.04 8.03 10.39
C ARG A 199 -2.56 9.28 11.11
N LEU A 200 -2.68 10.45 10.49
CA LEU A 200 -2.33 11.74 11.11
C LEU A 200 -3.21 12.03 12.33
N ALA A 201 -4.51 11.74 12.28
CA ALA A 201 -5.41 11.86 13.44
C ALA A 201 -4.93 10.99 14.61
N ARG A 202 -4.63 9.72 14.33
CA ARG A 202 -4.11 8.79 15.34
C ARG A 202 -2.75 9.21 15.91
N TYR A 203 -1.85 9.70 15.05
CA TYR A 203 -0.50 10.06 15.45
C TYR A 203 -0.46 11.36 16.27
N THR A 204 -1.13 12.41 15.79
CA THR A 204 -1.10 13.76 16.36
C THR A 204 -2.14 13.97 17.46
N GLY A 205 -3.27 13.26 17.41
CA GLY A 205 -4.44 13.53 18.23
C GLY A 205 -5.33 14.66 17.72
N GLU A 206 -4.98 15.34 16.62
CA GLU A 206 -5.72 16.50 16.12
C GLU A 206 -6.99 16.09 15.35
N GLN A 207 -8.12 16.64 15.80
CA GLN A 207 -9.46 16.33 15.28
C GLN A 207 -9.63 16.66 13.79
N LYS A 208 -8.97 17.69 13.27
CA LYS A 208 -9.11 18.11 11.86
C LYS A 208 -8.80 17.00 10.85
N TYR A 209 -7.86 16.11 11.18
CA TYR A 209 -7.49 15.00 10.30
C TYR A 209 -8.57 13.91 10.30
N ALA A 210 -9.19 13.67 11.46
CA ALA A 210 -10.32 12.75 11.60
C ALA A 210 -11.57 13.29 10.89
N ASP A 211 -11.82 14.60 10.95
CA ASP A 211 -12.94 15.24 10.25
C ASP A 211 -12.81 15.08 8.74
N TRP A 212 -11.60 15.24 8.20
CA TRP A 212 -11.32 14.94 6.79
C TRP A 212 -11.49 13.47 6.45
N ALA A 213 -11.03 12.55 7.32
CA ALA A 213 -11.21 11.12 7.09
C ALA A 213 -12.70 10.74 7.01
N VAL A 214 -13.54 11.30 7.89
CA VAL A 214 -15.01 11.15 7.82
C VAL A 214 -15.56 11.74 6.51
N LYS A 215 -15.20 12.98 6.17
CA LYS A 215 -15.68 13.67 4.95
C LYS A 215 -15.37 12.86 3.69
N ILE A 216 -14.14 12.35 3.56
CA ILE A 216 -13.70 11.61 2.39
C ILE A 216 -14.41 10.25 2.30
N TYR A 217 -14.52 9.53 3.42
CA TYR A 217 -15.24 8.26 3.46
C TYR A 217 -16.70 8.43 3.03
N ASP A 218 -17.40 9.37 3.68
CA ASP A 218 -18.82 9.58 3.47
C ASP A 218 -19.09 10.06 2.03
N TRP A 219 -18.23 10.90 1.46
CA TRP A 219 -18.31 11.26 0.04
C TRP A 219 -18.14 10.03 -0.86
N THR A 220 -17.11 9.21 -0.62
CA THR A 220 -16.79 8.04 -1.46
C THR A 220 -17.95 7.04 -1.46
N ASN A 221 -18.59 6.82 -0.30
CA ASN A 221 -19.81 6.01 -0.20
C ASN A 221 -21.01 6.68 -0.89
N LYS A 222 -21.23 7.99 -0.69
CA LYS A 222 -22.34 8.73 -1.31
C LYS A 222 -22.32 8.68 -2.84
N VAL A 223 -21.14 8.77 -3.46
CA VAL A 223 -21.01 8.70 -4.93
C VAL A 223 -21.04 7.26 -5.46
N GLY A 224 -21.21 6.26 -4.59
CA GLY A 224 -21.35 4.86 -4.96
C GLY A 224 -20.03 4.13 -5.22
N LEU A 225 -18.88 4.75 -4.99
CA LEU A 225 -17.58 4.08 -5.13
C LEU A 225 -17.33 3.05 -4.03
N ILE A 226 -17.92 3.26 -2.84
CA ILE A 226 -18.04 2.23 -1.80
C ILE A 226 -19.50 1.81 -1.70
N THR A 227 -19.79 0.53 -1.95
CA THR A 227 -21.16 -0.02 -1.83
C THR A 227 -21.47 -0.47 -0.40
N ASP A 228 -22.73 -0.78 -0.12
CA ASP A 228 -23.16 -1.37 1.16
C ASP A 228 -22.54 -2.76 1.43
N LYS A 229 -21.96 -3.39 0.39
CA LYS A 229 -21.23 -4.66 0.50
C LYS A 229 -19.72 -4.46 0.67
N TYR A 230 -19.27 -3.21 0.82
CA TYR A 230 -17.85 -2.85 0.92
C TYR A 230 -17.03 -3.17 -0.33
N GLU A 231 -17.69 -3.29 -1.49
CA GLU A 231 -17.02 -3.22 -2.79
C GLU A 231 -16.40 -1.82 -2.93
N VAL A 232 -15.20 -1.76 -3.50
CA VAL A 232 -14.52 -0.49 -3.77
C VAL A 232 -14.22 -0.41 -5.26
N PHE A 233 -15.05 0.33 -5.98
CA PHE A 233 -14.95 0.54 -7.42
C PHE A 233 -13.89 1.58 -7.76
N ASP A 234 -13.32 1.51 -8.96
CA ASP A 234 -12.14 2.30 -9.31
C ASP A 234 -12.43 3.80 -9.39
N GLY A 235 -13.55 4.21 -9.99
CA GLY A 235 -13.83 5.63 -10.10
C GLY A 235 -15.07 6.04 -10.89
N THR A 236 -15.25 7.35 -10.94
CA THR A 236 -16.40 8.02 -11.55
C THR A 236 -15.94 9.27 -12.32
N ASP A 237 -16.83 9.83 -13.15
CA ASP A 237 -16.52 10.96 -14.04
C ASP A 237 -17.29 12.21 -13.62
N ASP A 238 -16.55 13.26 -13.30
CA ASP A 238 -17.10 14.51 -12.81
C ASP A 238 -17.82 15.33 -13.88
N LYS A 239 -17.57 15.07 -15.17
CA LYS A 239 -18.36 15.63 -16.28
C LYS A 239 -19.81 15.16 -16.25
N THR A 240 -20.05 13.99 -15.66
CA THR A 240 -21.38 13.45 -15.45
C THR A 240 -21.94 13.78 -14.07
N ASN A 241 -21.27 14.68 -13.34
CA ASN A 241 -21.52 14.99 -11.93
C ASN A 241 -21.57 13.73 -11.05
N CYS A 242 -20.73 12.75 -11.38
CA CYS A 242 -20.66 11.44 -10.72
C CYS A 242 -22.02 10.73 -10.63
N ALA A 243 -22.89 10.91 -11.65
CA ALA A 243 -24.26 10.37 -11.64
C ALA A 243 -24.29 8.83 -11.56
N LYS A 244 -23.19 8.16 -11.94
CA LYS A 244 -22.97 6.74 -11.75
C LYS A 244 -21.47 6.46 -11.65
N VAL A 245 -21.13 5.28 -11.12
CA VAL A 245 -19.77 4.74 -11.20
C VAL A 245 -19.42 4.53 -12.67
N ALA A 246 -18.23 4.99 -13.08
CA ALA A 246 -17.77 4.91 -14.46
C ALA A 246 -16.92 3.65 -14.70
N ASP A 247 -16.16 3.24 -13.70
CA ASP A 247 -15.35 2.03 -13.70
C ASP A 247 -15.60 1.23 -12.40
N GLU A 248 -16.22 0.07 -12.55
CA GLU A 248 -16.53 -0.86 -11.45
C GLU A 248 -15.41 -1.88 -11.20
N THR A 249 -14.23 -1.71 -11.80
CA THR A 249 -13.08 -2.56 -11.53
C THR A 249 -12.68 -2.45 -10.05
N GLN A 250 -12.46 -3.60 -9.42
CA GLN A 250 -12.07 -3.68 -8.02
C GLN A 250 -10.61 -4.13 -7.94
N TRP A 251 -9.81 -3.31 -7.28
CA TRP A 251 -8.37 -3.51 -7.12
C TRP A 251 -8.02 -3.76 -5.66
N THR A 252 -7.04 -4.63 -5.40
CA THR A 252 -6.60 -4.95 -4.03
C THR A 252 -6.23 -3.70 -3.24
N TYR A 253 -5.49 -2.76 -3.85
CA TYR A 253 -5.02 -1.53 -3.20
C TYR A 253 -6.14 -0.52 -2.85
N ASN A 254 -7.24 -0.48 -3.61
CA ASN A 254 -8.37 0.42 -3.35
C ASN A 254 -9.06 -0.03 -2.06
N ASN A 255 -9.40 -1.31 -1.95
CA ASN A 255 -9.92 -1.89 -0.72
C ASN A 255 -8.93 -1.72 0.44
N ALA A 256 -7.64 -1.95 0.20
CA ALA A 256 -6.60 -1.83 1.23
C ALA A 256 -6.57 -0.45 1.89
N MET A 257 -6.70 0.65 1.12
CA MET A 257 -6.69 2.01 1.68
C MET A 257 -7.88 2.26 2.61
N PHE A 258 -9.08 1.83 2.22
CA PHE A 258 -10.27 2.03 3.05
C PHE A 258 -10.33 1.10 4.26
N LEU A 259 -9.86 -0.15 4.12
CA LEU A 259 -9.65 -1.05 5.25
C LEU A 259 -8.67 -0.46 6.27
N HIS A 260 -7.52 0.01 5.78
CA HIS A 260 -6.45 0.58 6.58
C HIS A 260 -6.89 1.83 7.34
N GLY A 261 -7.44 2.81 6.63
CA GLY A 261 -7.90 4.05 7.25
C GLY A 261 -9.05 3.81 8.24
N SER A 262 -9.96 2.88 7.94
CA SER A 262 -11.06 2.52 8.87
C SER A 262 -10.51 1.92 10.16
N ALA A 263 -9.50 1.06 10.08
CA ALA A 263 -8.85 0.47 11.25
C ALA A 263 -8.12 1.53 12.11
N PHE A 264 -7.50 2.52 11.48
CA PHE A 264 -6.86 3.63 12.18
C PHE A 264 -7.87 4.55 12.84
N MET A 265 -9.00 4.82 12.18
CA MET A 265 -10.11 5.56 12.77
C MET A 265 -10.75 4.80 13.94
N TYR A 266 -10.87 3.47 13.85
CA TYR A 266 -11.30 2.61 14.96
C TYR A 266 -10.39 2.77 16.18
N ASP A 267 -9.06 2.72 16.02
CA ASP A 267 -8.13 2.93 17.13
C ASP A 267 -8.17 4.38 17.66
N TYR A 268 -8.22 5.37 16.76
CA TYR A 268 -8.29 6.79 17.14
C TYR A 268 -9.54 7.11 17.97
N THR A 269 -10.69 6.56 17.56
CA THR A 269 -11.99 6.77 18.23
C THR A 269 -12.21 5.86 19.45
N ASN A 270 -11.18 5.12 19.88
CA ASN A 270 -11.23 4.18 21.00
C ASN A 270 -12.29 3.07 20.83
N GLY A 271 -12.44 2.60 19.60
CA GLY A 271 -13.25 1.42 19.29
C GLY A 271 -14.69 1.73 18.88
N ASP A 272 -14.96 2.87 18.25
CA ASP A 272 -16.29 3.20 17.75
C ASP A 272 -16.86 2.11 16.83
N ASP A 273 -18.12 1.75 17.07
CA ASP A 273 -18.78 0.63 16.36
C ASP A 273 -18.90 0.89 14.86
N THR A 274 -19.04 2.15 14.42
CA THR A 274 -19.09 2.50 12.99
C THR A 274 -17.79 2.12 12.30
N TRP A 275 -16.66 2.49 12.88
CA TRP A 275 -15.35 2.16 12.32
C TRP A 275 -15.00 0.69 12.45
N LYS A 276 -15.52 0.01 13.48
CA LYS A 276 -15.42 -1.44 13.63
C LYS A 276 -16.17 -2.17 12.51
N GLU A 277 -17.40 -1.75 12.22
CA GLU A 277 -18.24 -2.30 11.16
C GLU A 277 -17.58 -2.08 9.80
N ARG A 278 -17.13 -0.85 9.51
CA ARG A 278 -16.41 -0.52 8.27
C ARG A 278 -15.14 -1.37 8.10
N THR A 279 -14.33 -1.49 9.15
CA THR A 279 -13.11 -2.32 9.13
C THR A 279 -13.43 -3.80 8.87
N SER A 280 -14.45 -4.33 9.53
CA SER A 280 -14.88 -5.73 9.32
C SER A 280 -15.40 -5.95 7.91
N GLY A 281 -16.23 -5.03 7.41
CA GLY A 281 -16.83 -5.08 6.08
C GLY A 281 -15.79 -5.11 4.97
N PHE A 282 -14.80 -4.20 4.99
CA PHE A 282 -13.74 -4.23 3.97
C PHE A 282 -12.88 -5.49 4.05
N LEU A 283 -12.62 -6.02 5.25
CA LEU A 283 -11.86 -7.25 5.43
C LEU A 283 -12.64 -8.48 4.92
N ASP A 284 -13.95 -8.54 5.18
CA ASP A 284 -14.83 -9.58 4.69
C ASP A 284 -14.91 -9.57 3.16
N HIS A 285 -15.02 -8.38 2.57
CA HIS A 285 -15.01 -8.22 1.12
C HIS A 285 -13.65 -8.58 0.50
N ALA A 286 -12.54 -8.19 1.15
CA ALA A 286 -11.21 -8.56 0.72
C ALA A 286 -11.01 -10.08 0.71
N GLU A 287 -11.43 -10.78 1.75
CA GLU A 287 -11.45 -12.26 1.79
C GLU A 287 -12.20 -12.82 0.58
N LEU A 288 -13.41 -12.32 0.33
CA LEU A 288 -14.29 -12.84 -0.71
C LEU A 288 -13.65 -12.73 -2.09
N LEU A 289 -13.05 -11.58 -2.40
CA LEU A 289 -12.61 -11.26 -3.76
C LEU A 289 -11.12 -11.55 -4.01
N PHE A 290 -10.24 -11.28 -3.05
CA PHE A 290 -8.80 -11.21 -3.29
C PHE A 290 -7.99 -12.38 -2.72
N PHE A 291 -8.60 -13.33 -2.01
CA PHE A 291 -7.91 -14.51 -1.45
C PHE A 291 -8.41 -15.86 -1.98
N ARG A 292 -9.29 -15.83 -2.99
CA ARG A 292 -9.91 -17.01 -3.60
C ARG A 292 -9.64 -17.06 -5.11
N PRO A 293 -8.38 -17.29 -5.54
CA PRO A 293 -8.02 -17.28 -6.97
C PRO A 293 -8.72 -18.36 -7.79
N PHE A 294 -9.19 -19.45 -7.16
CA PHE A 294 -9.98 -20.51 -7.76
C PHE A 294 -11.05 -21.00 -6.77
N GLU A 295 -12.07 -21.71 -7.26
CA GLU A 295 -13.17 -22.26 -6.44
C GLU A 295 -12.66 -23.17 -5.30
N ASN A 296 -11.56 -23.89 -5.53
CA ASN A 296 -10.84 -24.62 -4.48
C ASN A 296 -9.88 -23.65 -3.78
N SER A 297 -10.37 -22.94 -2.75
CA SER A 297 -9.64 -21.88 -2.05
C SER A 297 -8.21 -22.28 -1.67
N THR A 298 -7.25 -21.41 -1.98
CA THR A 298 -5.86 -21.53 -1.50
C THR A 298 -5.51 -20.46 -0.47
N ASP A 299 -6.45 -19.57 -0.09
CA ASP A 299 -6.24 -18.44 0.83
C ASP A 299 -5.04 -17.52 0.44
N ILE A 300 -4.64 -17.57 -0.84
CA ILE A 300 -3.49 -16.85 -1.39
C ILE A 300 -3.98 -15.59 -2.08
N MET A 301 -3.38 -14.45 -1.74
CA MET A 301 -3.67 -13.16 -2.33
C MET A 301 -3.35 -13.12 -3.83
N TYR A 302 -4.27 -12.60 -4.62
CA TYR A 302 -4.13 -12.40 -6.06
C TYR A 302 -4.87 -11.13 -6.51
N GLU A 303 -4.47 -10.57 -7.66
CA GLU A 303 -5.16 -9.44 -8.26
C GLU A 303 -6.30 -9.93 -9.15
N TRP A 304 -7.53 -9.87 -8.63
CA TRP A 304 -8.74 -10.37 -9.27
C TRP A 304 -8.89 -9.90 -10.72
N ALA A 305 -8.66 -8.61 -10.96
CA ALA A 305 -8.97 -7.98 -12.23
C ALA A 305 -8.01 -8.34 -13.38
N CYS A 306 -6.86 -8.97 -13.12
CA CYS A 306 -5.86 -9.21 -14.18
C CYS A 306 -4.95 -10.43 -14.00
N GLU A 307 -4.84 -11.01 -12.81
CA GLU A 307 -3.81 -12.03 -12.52
C GLU A 307 -4.18 -13.42 -13.06
N THR A 308 -5.47 -13.78 -13.03
CA THR A 308 -5.97 -15.10 -13.50
C THR A 308 -5.93 -15.23 -15.02
N GLY A 309 -5.96 -14.11 -15.74
CA GLY A 309 -6.09 -14.07 -17.20
C GLY A 309 -7.53 -14.13 -17.70
N GLU A 310 -8.52 -14.31 -16.82
CA GLU A 310 -9.95 -14.35 -17.19
C GLU A 310 -10.43 -13.02 -17.77
N ALA A 311 -9.86 -11.90 -17.31
CA ALA A 311 -10.11 -10.57 -17.85
C ALA A 311 -9.54 -10.34 -19.26
N GLY A 312 -8.83 -11.32 -19.84
CA GLY A 312 -8.27 -11.23 -21.20
C GLY A 312 -7.07 -10.28 -21.34
N ARG A 313 -6.53 -9.75 -20.23
CA ARG A 313 -5.32 -8.91 -20.21
C ARG A 313 -4.44 -9.25 -19.00
N PRO A 314 -3.10 -9.20 -19.14
CA PRO A 314 -2.21 -9.30 -17.99
C PRO A 314 -2.26 -8.02 -17.15
N CYS A 315 -1.79 -8.14 -15.90
CA CYS A 315 -1.55 -6.97 -15.05
C CYS A 315 -0.47 -6.06 -15.67
N ASN A 316 -0.74 -4.75 -15.72
CA ASN A 316 0.24 -3.75 -16.15
C ASN A 316 1.29 -3.52 -15.04
N LEU A 317 2.27 -2.64 -15.30
CA LEU A 317 3.39 -2.36 -14.38
C LEU A 317 2.91 -1.99 -12.97
N ASP A 318 2.00 -1.01 -12.86
CA ASP A 318 1.43 -0.56 -11.59
C ASP A 318 0.74 -1.71 -10.84
N GLN A 319 -0.11 -2.46 -11.55
CA GLN A 319 -0.93 -3.54 -10.98
C GLN A 319 -0.08 -4.68 -10.40
N GLN A 320 1.18 -4.86 -10.83
CA GLN A 320 2.08 -5.86 -10.24
C GLN A 320 2.42 -5.58 -8.77
N SER A 321 2.24 -4.34 -8.31
CA SER A 321 2.62 -3.90 -6.96
C SER A 321 1.45 -3.83 -5.98
N PHE A 322 0.19 -3.92 -6.45
CA PHE A 322 -0.98 -3.62 -5.60
C PHE A 322 -1.13 -4.58 -4.41
N LYS A 323 -0.79 -5.86 -4.60
CA LYS A 323 -0.78 -6.87 -3.54
C LYS A 323 0.21 -6.54 -2.42
N ALA A 324 1.28 -5.84 -2.73
CA ALA A 324 2.22 -5.37 -1.73
C ALA A 324 1.53 -4.46 -0.70
N TYR A 325 0.66 -3.57 -1.18
CA TYR A 325 0.00 -2.58 -0.35
C TYR A 325 -1.11 -3.21 0.49
N LEU A 326 -1.90 -4.11 -0.10
CA LEU A 326 -2.87 -4.88 0.68
C LEU A 326 -2.17 -5.67 1.79
N SER A 327 -1.07 -6.34 1.47
CA SER A 327 -0.27 -7.10 2.45
C SER A 327 0.21 -6.24 3.63
N ARG A 328 0.84 -5.10 3.33
CA ARG A 328 1.30 -4.13 4.35
C ARG A 328 0.15 -3.62 5.21
N PHE A 329 -0.96 -3.26 4.58
CA PHE A 329 -2.05 -2.56 5.25
C PHE A 329 -2.98 -3.47 6.05
N ILE A 330 -3.19 -4.73 5.65
CA ILE A 330 -3.91 -5.69 6.50
C ILE A 330 -3.09 -6.07 7.74
N ALA A 331 -1.75 -6.13 7.64
CA ALA A 331 -0.91 -6.34 8.82
C ALA A 331 -1.05 -5.20 9.83
N LYS A 332 -1.02 -3.94 9.35
CA LYS A 332 -1.29 -2.76 10.19
C LYS A 332 -2.70 -2.80 10.79
N THR A 333 -3.70 -3.23 10.02
CA THR A 333 -5.08 -3.41 10.50
C THR A 333 -5.15 -4.42 11.64
N ALA A 334 -4.49 -5.57 11.52
CA ALA A 334 -4.43 -6.58 12.60
C ALA A 334 -3.79 -6.04 13.89
N MET A 335 -2.91 -5.05 13.78
CA MET A 335 -2.24 -4.44 14.93
C MET A 335 -3.08 -3.36 15.62
N VAL A 336 -3.77 -2.49 14.86
CA VAL A 336 -4.57 -1.38 15.42
C VAL A 336 -6.04 -1.76 15.69
N ALA A 337 -6.53 -2.81 15.04
CA ALA A 337 -7.87 -3.36 15.22
C ALA A 337 -7.78 -4.87 15.54
N PRO A 338 -7.36 -5.26 16.77
CA PRO A 338 -6.96 -6.64 17.08
C PRO A 338 -8.02 -7.72 16.86
N PHE A 339 -9.31 -7.35 16.84
CA PHE A 339 -10.41 -8.28 16.54
C PHE A 339 -10.32 -8.88 15.12
N THR A 340 -9.54 -8.27 14.23
CA THR A 340 -9.31 -8.75 12.86
C THR A 340 -8.15 -9.75 12.75
N LYS A 341 -7.30 -9.85 13.78
CA LYS A 341 -6.02 -10.57 13.71
C LYS A 341 -6.17 -12.06 13.40
N GLU A 342 -7.15 -12.72 14.03
CA GLU A 342 -7.39 -14.15 13.82
C GLU A 342 -7.74 -14.48 12.36
N LYS A 343 -8.43 -13.55 11.69
CA LYS A 343 -8.81 -13.67 10.28
C LYS A 343 -7.66 -13.32 9.34
N ILE A 344 -6.88 -12.30 9.65
CA ILE A 344 -5.81 -11.78 8.77
C ILE A 344 -4.59 -12.70 8.71
N VAL A 345 -4.16 -13.26 9.86
CA VAL A 345 -2.90 -14.03 9.94
C VAL A 345 -2.87 -15.24 8.99
N PRO A 346 -3.92 -16.08 8.88
CA PRO A 346 -3.94 -17.18 7.93
C PRO A 346 -3.69 -16.75 6.47
N PHE A 347 -4.35 -15.67 6.03
CA PHE A 347 -4.20 -15.13 4.67
C PHE A 347 -2.78 -14.65 4.39
N LEU A 348 -2.16 -13.93 5.33
CA LEU A 348 -0.77 -13.49 5.21
C LEU A 348 0.19 -14.68 5.15
N LYS A 349 -0.01 -15.70 5.98
CA LYS A 349 0.85 -16.91 5.99
C LYS A 349 0.77 -17.67 4.67
N ALA A 350 -0.44 -17.96 4.19
CA ALA A 350 -0.65 -18.65 2.92
C ALA A 350 -0.03 -17.86 1.76
N SER A 351 -0.27 -16.54 1.73
CA SER A 351 0.24 -15.66 0.68
C SER A 351 1.77 -15.55 0.71
N ALA A 352 2.41 -15.42 1.87
CA ALA A 352 3.86 -15.36 1.99
C ALA A 352 4.53 -16.66 1.55
N VAL A 353 3.95 -17.83 1.90
CA VAL A 353 4.43 -19.13 1.42
C VAL A 353 4.27 -19.25 -0.09
N GLY A 354 3.15 -18.77 -0.66
CA GLY A 354 2.94 -18.72 -2.10
C GLY A 354 3.95 -17.83 -2.81
N ALA A 355 4.19 -16.62 -2.29
CA ALA A 355 5.19 -15.69 -2.80
C ALA A 355 6.60 -16.32 -2.79
N ALA A 356 6.99 -16.96 -1.68
CA ALA A 356 8.29 -17.61 -1.56
C ALA A 356 8.51 -18.73 -2.58
N LYS A 357 7.47 -19.53 -2.87
CA LYS A 357 7.51 -20.52 -3.97
C LYS A 357 7.61 -19.88 -5.36
N SER A 358 6.92 -18.76 -5.56
CA SER A 358 6.99 -18.01 -6.83
C SER A 358 8.37 -17.39 -7.08
N CYS A 359 9.15 -17.14 -6.03
CA CYS A 359 10.54 -16.70 -6.09
C CYS A 359 11.51 -17.87 -6.35
N SER A 360 11.33 -18.53 -7.50
CA SER A 360 12.11 -19.70 -7.95
C SER A 360 12.66 -19.56 -9.38
N GLY A 361 12.55 -18.36 -9.96
CA GLY A 361 12.86 -18.12 -11.37
C GLY A 361 14.13 -17.32 -11.62
N GLY A 362 14.30 -16.92 -12.88
CA GLY A 362 15.41 -16.08 -13.33
C GLY A 362 16.80 -16.72 -13.26
N PRO A 363 17.85 -16.01 -13.72
CA PRO A 363 19.22 -16.53 -13.70
C PRO A 363 19.79 -16.79 -12.30
N ASP A 364 19.22 -16.14 -11.28
CA ASP A 364 19.59 -16.28 -9.87
C ASP A 364 18.86 -17.43 -9.15
N GLY A 365 17.85 -18.03 -9.80
CA GLY A 365 17.00 -19.07 -9.21
C GLY A 365 16.12 -18.57 -8.06
N ALA A 366 16.01 -17.25 -7.89
CA ALA A 366 15.31 -16.61 -6.78
C ALA A 366 14.43 -15.42 -7.22
N THR A 367 14.36 -15.14 -8.52
CA THR A 367 13.51 -14.07 -9.07
C THR A 367 12.04 -14.36 -8.78
N CYS A 368 11.33 -13.37 -8.24
CA CYS A 368 9.92 -13.44 -7.86
C CYS A 368 8.98 -13.16 -9.03
N GLY A 369 7.89 -13.94 -9.09
CA GLY A 369 6.76 -13.74 -9.99
C GLY A 369 5.53 -13.18 -9.28
N SER A 370 4.44 -12.99 -10.03
CA SER A 370 3.19 -12.41 -9.53
C SER A 370 2.20 -13.46 -9.06
N LYS A 371 2.09 -14.59 -9.78
CA LYS A 371 1.09 -15.63 -9.54
C LYS A 371 1.48 -16.58 -8.42
N TRP A 372 1.26 -16.17 -7.19
CA TRP A 372 1.68 -16.92 -5.98
C TRP A 372 0.97 -18.27 -5.81
N TYR A 373 -0.23 -18.39 -6.37
CA TYR A 373 -1.04 -19.61 -6.30
C TYR A 373 -0.58 -20.73 -7.24
N THR A 374 0.36 -20.48 -8.17
CA THR A 374 0.84 -21.52 -9.11
C THR A 374 1.91 -22.42 -8.50
N GLY A 375 2.54 -21.97 -7.40
CA GLY A 375 3.61 -22.72 -6.72
C GLY A 375 4.98 -22.67 -7.42
N SER A 376 5.15 -21.87 -8.46
CA SER A 376 6.43 -21.64 -9.14
C SER A 376 6.51 -20.24 -9.73
N TRP A 377 7.69 -19.87 -10.24
CA TRP A 377 7.83 -18.65 -11.03
C TRP A 377 6.94 -18.70 -12.29
N ASP A 378 6.29 -17.58 -12.58
CA ASP A 378 5.32 -17.43 -13.68
C ASP A 378 5.91 -16.76 -14.94
N GLY A 379 7.23 -16.53 -14.95
CA GLY A 379 7.93 -15.85 -16.03
C GLY A 379 7.89 -14.33 -15.96
N THR A 380 7.29 -13.74 -14.93
CA THR A 380 7.23 -12.28 -14.72
C THR A 380 8.25 -11.83 -13.67
N SER A 381 8.72 -10.59 -13.76
CA SER A 381 9.62 -10.02 -12.77
C SER A 381 9.60 -8.49 -12.83
N GLY A 382 10.05 -7.85 -11.76
CA GLY A 382 10.08 -6.40 -11.65
C GLY A 382 9.99 -5.92 -10.21
N VAL A 383 9.95 -4.60 -10.04
CA VAL A 383 9.83 -3.96 -8.73
C VAL A 383 8.54 -4.36 -8.05
N GLY A 384 7.40 -4.32 -8.73
CA GLY A 384 6.10 -4.73 -8.17
C GLY A 384 6.09 -6.15 -7.60
N GLN A 385 6.64 -7.14 -8.33
CA GLN A 385 6.73 -8.53 -7.87
C GLN A 385 7.61 -8.66 -6.63
N GLN A 386 8.79 -8.04 -6.69
CA GLN A 386 9.77 -8.12 -5.61
C GLN A 386 9.28 -7.40 -4.34
N LEU A 387 8.66 -6.23 -4.52
CA LEU A 387 8.03 -5.46 -3.45
C LEU A 387 6.87 -6.23 -2.83
N SER A 388 6.04 -6.88 -3.65
CA SER A 388 4.91 -7.68 -3.14
C SER A 388 5.38 -8.87 -2.29
N ALA A 389 6.44 -9.57 -2.71
CA ALA A 389 7.05 -10.65 -1.93
C ALA A 389 7.67 -10.15 -0.61
N LEU A 390 8.34 -8.99 -0.65
CA LEU A 390 8.87 -8.32 0.54
C LEU A 390 7.75 -7.99 1.55
N GLU A 391 6.73 -7.27 1.10
CA GLU A 391 5.68 -6.71 1.95
C GLU A 391 4.82 -7.78 2.63
N VAL A 392 4.44 -8.85 1.92
CA VAL A 392 3.68 -9.97 2.50
C VAL A 392 4.48 -10.77 3.53
N THR A 393 5.80 -10.85 3.35
CA THR A 393 6.66 -11.60 4.27
C THR A 393 6.99 -10.77 5.50
N GLN A 394 7.31 -9.49 5.35
CA GLN A 394 7.58 -8.62 6.50
C GLN A 394 6.32 -8.28 7.31
N ALA A 395 5.13 -8.36 6.69
CA ALA A 395 3.86 -8.30 7.40
C ALA A 395 3.76 -9.35 8.51
N LEU A 396 4.24 -10.58 8.27
CA LEU A 396 4.31 -11.62 9.31
C LEU A 396 5.28 -11.21 10.43
N LEU A 397 6.43 -10.65 10.08
CA LEU A 397 7.44 -10.18 11.04
C LEU A 397 6.88 -9.09 11.96
N MET A 398 6.14 -8.12 11.40
CA MET A 398 5.45 -7.07 12.16
C MET A 398 4.48 -7.68 13.18
N ILE A 399 3.64 -8.64 12.75
CA ILE A 399 2.64 -9.27 13.60
C ILE A 399 3.28 -10.11 14.71
N GLN A 400 4.33 -10.89 14.39
CA GLN A 400 5.05 -11.72 15.36
C GLN A 400 5.74 -10.88 16.44
N LYS A 401 6.39 -9.77 16.03
CA LYS A 401 7.05 -8.85 16.96
C LYS A 401 6.08 -7.96 17.74
N GLY A 402 4.82 -7.92 17.32
CA GLY A 402 3.82 -7.02 17.92
C GLY A 402 4.14 -5.55 17.70
N THR A 403 4.80 -5.20 16.60
CA THR A 403 5.24 -3.82 16.32
C THR A 403 4.04 -2.95 15.96
N LEU A 404 3.59 -2.11 16.88
CA LEU A 404 2.47 -1.18 16.67
C LEU A 404 2.97 0.15 16.08
N PRO A 405 2.28 0.76 15.10
CA PRO A 405 2.51 2.15 14.71
C PRO A 405 2.47 3.09 15.92
N ALA A 406 3.51 3.90 16.10
CA ALA A 406 3.62 4.83 17.22
C ALA A 406 2.57 5.95 17.17
N LYS A 407 2.36 6.61 18.32
CA LYS A 407 1.68 7.92 18.42
C LYS A 407 2.76 8.96 18.78
N ASN A 408 2.52 10.25 18.57
CA ASN A 408 3.51 11.31 18.85
C ASN A 408 3.97 11.32 20.33
N ASN A 409 3.13 10.82 21.25
CA ASN A 409 3.44 10.71 22.68
C ASN A 409 4.18 9.43 23.08
N SER A 410 4.58 8.58 22.11
CA SER A 410 5.41 7.41 22.38
C SER A 410 6.85 7.86 22.62
N ALA A 411 7.47 7.45 23.73
CA ALA A 411 8.87 7.77 24.01
C ALA A 411 9.74 7.41 22.79
N PRO A 412 10.60 8.33 22.31
CA PRO A 412 11.51 8.02 21.21
C PRO A 412 12.35 6.81 21.59
N LYS A 413 12.37 5.78 20.75
CA LYS A 413 13.37 4.72 20.87
C LYS A 413 14.73 5.40 20.69
N PRO A 414 15.72 5.15 21.56
CA PRO A 414 17.01 5.82 21.45
C PRO A 414 17.60 5.57 20.07
N SER A 415 17.90 6.67 19.36
CA SER A 415 18.58 6.64 18.07
C SER A 415 19.89 5.87 18.20
N THR A 416 19.94 4.67 17.62
CA THR A 416 21.20 3.97 17.39
C THR A 416 21.84 4.56 16.15
N SER A 417 22.36 5.78 16.28
CA SER A 417 23.45 6.21 15.39
C SER A 417 24.62 5.27 15.67
N ALA A 418 24.71 4.19 14.91
CA ALA A 418 25.78 3.21 15.02
C ALA A 418 27.10 3.86 14.61
N THR A 419 27.82 4.41 15.58
CA THR A 419 29.27 4.57 15.47
C THR A 419 29.83 3.15 15.31
N PRO A 420 30.60 2.84 14.25
CA PRO A 420 31.08 1.49 14.03
C PRO A 420 31.97 1.07 15.20
N LYS A 421 31.50 0.11 15.99
CA LYS A 421 32.29 -0.53 17.04
C LYS A 421 33.37 -1.37 16.36
N PRO A 422 34.65 -1.26 16.75
CA PRO A 422 35.70 -2.07 16.13
C PRO A 422 35.41 -3.55 16.35
N SER A 423 35.43 -4.33 15.27
CA SER A 423 35.26 -5.78 15.32
C SER A 423 36.28 -6.42 16.28
N PRO A 424 35.86 -7.34 17.17
CA PRO A 424 36.80 -8.08 17.99
C PRO A 424 37.66 -8.98 17.09
N LYS A 425 38.98 -8.81 17.18
CA LYS A 425 39.95 -9.72 16.59
C LYS A 425 39.69 -11.15 17.10
N PRO A 426 39.66 -12.20 16.24
CA PRO A 426 39.42 -13.56 16.69
C PRO A 426 40.52 -14.00 17.68
N ALA A 427 40.12 -14.47 18.86
CA ALA A 427 41.01 -15.13 19.80
C ALA A 427 41.29 -16.58 19.31
N PRO A 428 42.51 -17.11 19.51
CA PRO A 428 42.89 -18.41 18.95
C PRO A 428 42.26 -19.57 19.75
N SER A 429 41.78 -20.58 19.03
CA SER A 429 41.27 -21.84 19.59
C SER A 429 42.38 -22.61 20.31
N SER A 430 42.16 -22.96 21.58
CA SER A 430 43.03 -23.82 22.38
C SER A 430 42.79 -25.30 22.05
N ALA A 431 43.83 -25.97 21.56
CA ALA A 431 43.94 -27.43 21.57
C ALA A 431 44.69 -27.91 22.82
N PRO A 432 44.50 -29.16 23.30
CA PRO A 432 44.98 -29.61 24.61
C PRO A 432 46.49 -29.85 24.63
N ALA A 433 47.08 -29.59 25.80
CA ALA A 433 48.51 -29.68 26.06
C ALA A 433 49.07 -31.10 26.00
N SER A 434 50.19 -31.26 25.29
CA SER A 434 51.19 -32.31 25.53
C SER A 434 52.54 -31.66 25.78
N SER A 435 53.10 -31.98 26.95
CA SER A 435 54.39 -31.59 27.51
C SER A 435 55.55 -31.68 26.52
N TYR A 436 56.47 -30.71 26.52
CA TYR A 436 57.91 -30.89 26.79
C TYR A 436 58.60 -29.51 26.90
N ALA A 437 59.51 -29.41 27.85
CA ALA A 437 60.26 -28.21 28.21
C ALA A 437 61.37 -27.87 27.20
N ALA A 438 61.66 -26.58 27.02
CA ALA A 438 62.97 -25.95 27.29
C ALA A 438 63.25 -24.69 26.43
N SER A 439 63.84 -23.69 27.12
CA SER A 439 64.77 -22.64 26.65
C SER A 439 64.32 -21.52 25.67
N THR A 440 64.21 -20.33 26.27
CA THR A 440 64.53 -18.95 25.82
C THR A 440 65.76 -18.76 24.89
N PRO A 441 66.10 -17.55 24.37
CA PRO A 441 65.33 -16.29 24.16
C PRO A 441 65.62 -15.54 22.81
N SER A 442 65.00 -14.36 22.64
CA SER A 442 65.55 -13.11 22.00
C SER A 442 65.71 -13.08 20.46
N VAL A 443 65.57 -11.99 19.68
CA VAL A 443 65.43 -10.52 19.87
C VAL A 443 65.23 -9.88 18.46
N SER A 444 64.46 -8.77 18.37
CA SER A 444 64.62 -7.58 17.46
C SER A 444 64.61 -7.78 15.93
N SER A 445 64.32 -6.82 15.05
CA SER A 445 63.53 -5.58 14.93
C SER A 445 63.67 -5.16 13.45
N GLN A 446 62.75 -4.35 12.95
CA GLN A 446 62.93 -3.36 11.85
C GLN A 446 63.14 -3.86 10.39
N VAL A 447 62.08 -3.68 9.56
CA VAL A 447 61.88 -2.61 8.52
C VAL A 447 63.18 -2.06 7.86
N PRO A 448 63.29 -1.78 6.53
CA PRO A 448 62.27 -1.22 5.60
C PRO A 448 62.21 -1.78 4.15
N ALA A 449 61.21 -1.26 3.41
CA ALA A 449 60.92 -1.29 1.95
C ALA A 449 62.07 -0.70 1.08
N PRO A 450 62.05 -0.61 -0.30
CA PRO A 450 60.88 -0.40 -1.20
C PRO A 450 60.93 -1.02 -2.63
N SER A 451 59.89 -0.70 -3.44
CA SER A 451 59.92 -0.33 -4.88
C SER A 451 59.08 -1.15 -5.89
N GLU A 452 58.01 -0.49 -6.39
CA GLU A 452 57.82 0.04 -7.77
C GLU A 452 57.40 -0.83 -9.00
N VAL A 453 56.51 -0.21 -9.82
CA VAL A 453 56.23 -0.34 -11.29
C VAL A 453 55.10 -1.28 -11.82
N ALA A 454 54.33 -0.72 -12.79
CA ALA A 454 53.13 -1.21 -13.53
C ALA A 454 53.48 -1.76 -14.95
N PRO A 455 52.63 -1.75 -16.03
CA PRO A 455 51.25 -2.23 -16.31
C PRO A 455 51.13 -3.07 -17.65
N SER A 456 49.91 -3.20 -18.24
CA SER A 456 49.51 -3.53 -19.66
C SER A 456 48.78 -4.90 -19.84
N SER A 457 47.80 -5.20 -20.71
CA SER A 457 47.01 -4.54 -21.80
C SER A 457 45.81 -5.42 -22.23
N SER A 458 44.93 -4.84 -23.05
CA SER A 458 43.68 -5.23 -23.75
C SER A 458 43.70 -6.33 -24.84
N GLU A 459 42.53 -6.88 -25.22
CA GLU A 459 42.02 -6.99 -26.62
C GLU A 459 40.57 -7.55 -26.75
N ALA A 460 39.88 -7.20 -27.86
CA ALA A 460 38.49 -7.48 -28.27
C ALA A 460 38.43 -8.58 -29.38
N VAL A 461 37.30 -9.21 -29.78
CA VAL A 461 36.35 -8.80 -30.85
C VAL A 461 35.44 -10.01 -31.30
N GLU A 462 34.15 -9.73 -31.60
CA GLU A 462 33.11 -10.27 -32.55
C GLU A 462 32.53 -11.72 -32.62
N ALA A 463 31.24 -11.73 -33.04
CA ALA A 463 30.27 -12.82 -33.33
C ALA A 463 30.36 -13.39 -34.78
N PRO A 464 29.59 -14.44 -35.19
CA PRO A 464 28.27 -14.21 -35.82
C PRO A 464 27.21 -15.36 -35.78
N SER A 465 26.13 -15.10 -36.52
CA SER A 465 24.75 -15.60 -36.72
C SER A 465 24.39 -17.01 -37.28
N SER A 466 23.15 -17.42 -36.95
CA SER A 466 22.04 -18.01 -37.77
C SER A 466 22.14 -19.40 -38.46
N SER A 467 21.14 -20.28 -38.22
CA SER A 467 20.12 -20.72 -39.22
C SER A 467 19.59 -22.17 -39.03
N LYS A 468 18.25 -22.27 -39.00
CA LYS A 468 17.33 -23.27 -39.63
C LYS A 468 17.17 -24.73 -39.13
N ILE A 469 15.88 -25.12 -39.19
CA ILE A 469 15.12 -26.33 -38.79
C ILE A 469 15.36 -27.52 -39.76
N PRO A 470 15.07 -28.80 -39.38
CA PRO A 470 13.80 -29.43 -39.80
C PRO A 470 13.14 -30.42 -38.80
N SER A 471 11.88 -30.73 -39.10
CA SER A 471 10.84 -31.47 -38.38
C SER A 471 10.95 -33.03 -38.34
N SER A 472 10.05 -33.66 -37.57
CA SER A 472 9.51 -35.07 -37.56
C SER A 472 9.79 -35.80 -36.25
N GLU A 473 8.96 -36.67 -35.66
CA GLU A 473 7.58 -37.18 -35.82
C GLU A 473 7.24 -37.88 -34.48
N ALA A 474 5.95 -38.06 -34.19
CA ALA A 474 5.39 -38.63 -32.95
C ALA A 474 5.75 -40.12 -32.69
N PRO A 475 5.39 -40.67 -31.51
CA PRO A 475 4.19 -41.51 -31.54
C PRO A 475 3.25 -41.44 -30.31
N SER A 476 2.01 -41.83 -30.62
CA SER A 476 0.74 -41.94 -29.89
C SER A 476 0.66 -42.83 -28.63
N SER A 477 -0.19 -42.36 -27.71
CA SER A 477 -1.36 -43.01 -27.05
C SER A 477 -1.21 -44.34 -26.27
N LYS A 478 -1.72 -44.37 -25.02
CA LYS A 478 -3.08 -44.90 -24.69
C LYS A 478 -3.37 -44.90 -23.18
N THR A 479 -4.57 -44.40 -22.86
CA THR A 479 -5.35 -44.57 -21.63
C THR A 479 -5.86 -46.01 -21.47
N PRO A 480 -6.34 -46.39 -20.27
CA PRO A 480 -7.75 -46.82 -20.19
C PRO A 480 -8.53 -46.33 -18.95
N GLU A 481 -9.84 -46.49 -19.09
CA GLU A 481 -11.01 -46.00 -18.38
C GLU A 481 -11.29 -46.46 -16.93
N SER A 482 -12.25 -45.73 -16.38
CA SER A 482 -13.01 -45.73 -15.11
C SER A 482 -13.64 -47.02 -14.57
N ALA A 483 -13.89 -47.02 -13.24
CA ALA A 483 -15.15 -47.48 -12.65
C ALA A 483 -15.46 -46.73 -11.32
N PRO A 484 -16.74 -46.51 -10.96
CA PRO A 484 -17.18 -45.55 -9.93
C PRO A 484 -17.45 -46.20 -8.56
N SER A 485 -17.36 -45.45 -7.46
CA SER A 485 -17.84 -45.93 -6.15
C SER A 485 -18.40 -44.82 -5.25
N LYS A 486 -19.74 -44.83 -5.16
CA LYS A 486 -20.63 -44.64 -4.00
C LYS A 486 -20.39 -43.51 -2.98
N VAL A 487 -21.37 -42.60 -2.98
CA VAL A 487 -21.87 -41.77 -1.88
C VAL A 487 -22.25 -42.62 -0.65
N PRO A 488 -21.99 -42.13 0.57
CA PRO A 488 -22.81 -42.44 1.73
C PRO A 488 -23.65 -41.23 2.17
N GLU A 489 -24.90 -41.52 2.51
CA GLU A 489 -25.90 -40.66 3.13
C GLU A 489 -25.48 -40.05 4.47
N ALA A 490 -26.18 -38.96 4.77
CA ALA A 490 -26.20 -38.21 6.01
C ALA A 490 -26.40 -39.09 7.26
N VAL A 491 -25.58 -38.84 8.28
CA VAL A 491 -25.84 -39.27 9.65
C VAL A 491 -26.15 -38.04 10.49
N GLN A 492 -27.39 -37.99 10.94
CA GLN A 492 -27.95 -37.06 11.90
C GLN A 492 -27.56 -37.53 13.31
N ALA A 493 -26.99 -36.64 14.13
CA ALA A 493 -26.73 -36.87 15.56
C ALA A 493 -26.75 -35.51 16.30
N PRO A 494 -26.98 -35.48 17.62
CA PRO A 494 -28.20 -34.96 18.23
C PRO A 494 -28.08 -33.52 18.74
N ALA A 495 -29.24 -32.89 18.93
CA ALA A 495 -29.38 -31.61 19.60
C ALA A 495 -28.85 -31.68 21.05
N SER A 496 -27.82 -30.89 21.34
CA SER A 496 -27.37 -30.63 22.71
C SER A 496 -28.10 -29.41 23.26
N THR A 497 -28.97 -29.67 24.23
CA THR A 497 -29.61 -28.71 25.10
C THR A 497 -28.56 -27.99 25.94
N VAL A 498 -28.34 -26.70 25.71
CA VAL A 498 -27.60 -25.83 26.64
C VAL A 498 -28.61 -25.03 27.44
N VAL A 499 -28.68 -25.35 28.73
CA VAL A 499 -29.32 -24.54 29.76
C VAL A 499 -28.50 -23.27 29.93
N VAL A 500 -29.09 -22.10 29.67
CA VAL A 500 -28.50 -20.82 30.07
C VAL A 500 -29.26 -20.30 31.28
N SER A 501 -28.57 -20.34 32.43
CA SER A 501 -28.97 -19.68 33.66
C SER A 501 -29.10 -18.17 33.43
N SER A 502 -30.20 -17.61 33.91
CA SER A 502 -30.45 -16.17 33.98
C SER A 502 -29.33 -15.44 34.72
N VAL A 503 -28.61 -14.55 34.03
CA VAL A 503 -27.69 -13.59 34.64
C VAL A 503 -28.49 -12.35 35.03
N THR A 504 -28.68 -12.15 36.32
CA THR A 504 -29.15 -10.89 36.91
C THR A 504 -27.96 -9.93 37.00
N VAL A 505 -27.93 -8.88 36.20
CA VAL A 505 -26.99 -7.77 36.42
C VAL A 505 -27.69 -6.72 37.29
N VAL A 506 -27.32 -6.69 38.56
CA VAL A 506 -27.60 -5.58 39.48
C VAL A 506 -26.52 -4.52 39.23
N THR A 507 -26.89 -3.37 38.69
CA THR A 507 -25.98 -2.21 38.66
C THR A 507 -25.99 -1.54 40.04
N SER A 508 -24.94 -1.81 40.82
CA SER A 508 -24.59 -1.02 42.01
C SER A 508 -23.86 0.25 41.57
N THR A 509 -24.43 1.40 41.94
CA THR A 509 -23.76 2.70 41.88
C THR A 509 -22.79 2.83 43.05
N SER A 510 -21.48 2.77 42.78
CA SER A 510 -20.45 3.22 43.73
C SER A 510 -19.95 4.61 43.32
N ALA A 511 -20.41 5.62 44.06
CA ALA A 511 -19.77 6.91 44.12
C ALA A 511 -18.46 6.77 44.92
N SER A 512 -17.34 7.23 44.36
CA SER A 512 -16.13 7.51 45.13
C SER A 512 -15.71 8.95 44.84
N SER A 513 -16.03 9.81 45.80
CA SER A 513 -15.44 11.11 46.01
C SER A 513 -14.37 10.99 47.10
N SER A 514 -13.16 11.48 46.86
CA SER A 514 -12.23 11.84 47.93
C SER A 514 -11.60 13.20 47.63
N GLN A 515 -11.75 14.07 48.63
CA GLN A 515 -11.44 15.49 48.74
C GLN A 515 -9.97 15.86 48.45
N PRO A 516 -9.69 17.16 48.22
CA PRO A 516 -8.60 17.86 48.87
C PRO A 516 -9.12 18.68 50.06
N SER A 517 -8.36 18.66 51.15
CA SER A 517 -8.59 19.41 52.38
C SER A 517 -8.35 20.92 52.22
N SER A 518 -9.14 21.69 52.94
CA SER A 518 -9.16 23.16 52.99
C SER A 518 -8.56 23.73 54.28
N SER A 519 -7.93 24.91 54.22
CA SER A 519 -8.15 26.10 55.10
C SER A 519 -7.01 27.11 54.84
N SER A 520 -7.22 28.40 54.53
CA SER A 520 -7.93 29.41 55.33
C SER A 520 -8.44 30.64 54.51
N LYS A 521 -9.54 31.23 55.02
CA LYS A 521 -10.39 32.40 54.60
C LYS A 521 -9.73 33.78 54.90
N PRO A 522 -10.41 34.96 54.76
CA PRO A 522 -11.59 35.43 53.96
C PRO A 522 -11.25 36.75 53.16
N ALA A 523 -12.07 37.44 52.34
CA ALA A 523 -13.45 37.95 52.48
C ALA A 523 -13.94 38.61 51.15
N GLY A 524 -15.26 38.72 50.94
CA GLY A 524 -15.89 39.66 49.99
C GLY A 524 -17.13 39.14 49.24
N GLN A 525 -18.32 39.65 49.59
CA GLN A 525 -19.67 39.40 49.03
C GLN A 525 -19.79 39.91 47.55
N SER A 526 -20.75 39.58 46.67
CA SER A 526 -22.18 39.21 46.78
C SER A 526 -22.74 38.55 45.49
N ASN A 527 -23.80 37.75 45.67
CA ASN A 527 -24.87 37.25 44.77
C ASN A 527 -25.08 37.96 43.40
N VAL A 528 -25.50 37.34 42.29
CA VAL A 528 -26.73 36.52 42.06
C VAL A 528 -26.54 35.59 40.84
N ALA A 529 -27.11 34.39 40.94
CA ALA A 529 -27.13 33.32 39.94
C ALA A 529 -28.34 33.39 38.99
N ALA A 530 -28.17 32.91 37.76
CA ALA A 530 -29.10 31.99 37.07
C ALA A 530 -28.49 31.53 35.73
N SER A 531 -27.90 30.33 35.74
CA SER A 531 -27.66 29.52 34.54
C SER A 531 -28.82 28.54 34.37
N THR A 532 -29.22 28.25 33.14
CA THR A 532 -30.05 27.07 32.88
C THR A 532 -29.62 26.45 31.56
N SER A 533 -28.83 25.39 31.67
CA SER A 533 -28.58 24.42 30.60
C SER A 533 -29.73 23.41 30.60
N CYS A 534 -30.35 23.17 29.45
CA CYS A 534 -31.29 22.06 29.28
C CYS A 534 -30.53 20.85 28.72
N ALA A 535 -30.08 19.95 29.59
CA ALA A 535 -29.83 18.56 29.21
C ALA A 535 -31.15 17.79 29.38
N ARG A 536 -31.66 17.15 28.32
CA ARG A 536 -32.79 16.23 28.41
C ARG A 536 -32.29 14.80 28.22
N ASN A 537 -32.50 13.97 29.23
CA ASN A 537 -32.42 12.52 29.11
C ASN A 537 -33.63 12.02 28.32
N VAL A 538 -33.40 11.20 27.30
CA VAL A 538 -34.46 10.51 26.55
C VAL A 538 -34.47 9.06 27.01
N THR A 539 -35.58 8.62 27.61
CA THR A 539 -35.82 7.20 27.91
C THR A 539 -36.66 6.60 26.79
N ARG A 540 -36.12 5.59 26.08
CA ARG A 540 -36.86 4.79 25.09
C ARG A 540 -37.39 3.51 25.76
N THR A 541 -38.70 3.31 25.72
CA THR A 541 -39.33 2.04 26.12
C THR A 541 -39.78 1.31 24.86
N VAL A 542 -39.22 0.13 24.61
CA VAL A 542 -39.65 -0.76 23.52
C VAL A 542 -40.40 -1.93 24.14
N THR A 543 -41.67 -2.10 23.78
CA THR A 543 -42.47 -3.26 24.17
C THR A 543 -42.58 -4.21 22.97
N ILE A 544 -41.98 -5.39 23.07
CA ILE A 544 -42.11 -6.44 22.05
C ILE A 544 -43.14 -7.47 22.53
N SER A 545 -44.28 -7.54 21.87
CA SER A 545 -45.25 -8.63 22.06
C SER A 545 -44.88 -9.78 21.12
N ARG A 546 -44.68 -10.98 21.67
CA ARG A 546 -44.34 -12.18 20.90
C ARG A 546 -45.57 -12.71 20.16
N ALA A 547 -45.60 -12.60 18.84
CA ALA A 547 -46.56 -13.32 18.00
C ALA A 547 -45.98 -14.68 17.58
N SER A 548 -46.79 -15.72 17.70
CA SER A 548 -46.51 -17.06 17.19
C SER A 548 -46.78 -17.10 15.68
N SER A 549 -45.90 -17.81 14.96
CA SER A 549 -45.99 -18.24 13.56
C SER A 549 -45.86 -17.18 12.44
N THR A 550 -44.82 -17.39 11.62
CA THR A 550 -44.65 -17.07 10.19
C THR A 550 -45.63 -16.09 9.54
N THR A 551 -45.25 -14.81 9.43
CA THR A 551 -45.48 -13.91 8.27
C THR A 551 -44.55 -12.69 8.41
N SER A 552 -44.00 -12.16 7.31
CA SER A 552 -43.14 -10.97 7.34
C SER A 552 -43.94 -9.70 7.70
N CYS A 553 -43.41 -8.91 8.62
CA CYS A 553 -43.91 -7.57 8.92
C CYS A 553 -42.77 -6.58 8.69
N THR A 554 -42.96 -5.62 7.77
CA THR A 554 -42.07 -4.46 7.62
C THR A 554 -42.48 -3.41 8.66
N PRO A 555 -41.61 -3.02 9.62
CA PRO A 555 -41.97 -1.99 10.58
C PRO A 555 -41.90 -0.61 9.90
N SER A 556 -43.02 0.12 9.89
CA SER A 556 -43.05 1.55 9.55
C SER A 556 -42.94 2.38 10.84
N VAL A 557 -41.94 3.26 10.91
CA VAL A 557 -41.80 4.24 12.01
C VAL A 557 -42.44 5.55 11.57
N THR A 558 -43.39 6.07 12.33
CA THR A 558 -43.92 7.44 12.16
C THR A 558 -43.43 8.29 13.32
N GLU A 559 -42.53 9.24 13.07
CA GLU A 559 -42.15 10.26 14.04
C GLU A 559 -43.17 11.42 14.01
N THR A 560 -43.78 11.72 15.15
CA THR A 560 -44.57 12.94 15.33
C THR A 560 -43.77 13.90 16.21
N VAL A 561 -43.26 14.98 15.62
CA VAL A 561 -42.56 16.05 16.34
C VAL A 561 -43.55 17.15 16.68
N TYR A 562 -43.74 17.43 17.97
CA TYR A 562 -44.56 18.55 18.44
C TYR A 562 -43.66 19.75 18.73
N VAL A 563 -43.79 20.82 17.95
CA VAL A 563 -43.08 22.09 18.15
C VAL A 563 -44.05 23.11 18.75
N PRO A 564 -43.78 23.67 19.95
CA PRO A 564 -44.57 24.79 20.48
C PRO A 564 -44.33 26.05 19.64
N ALA A 565 -45.37 26.83 19.38
CA ALA A 565 -45.26 28.10 18.67
C ALA A 565 -44.37 29.09 19.45
N ALA A 566 -43.27 29.53 18.84
CA ALA A 566 -42.48 30.65 19.33
C ALA A 566 -43.13 31.98 18.89
N SER A 567 -43.37 32.85 19.86
CA SER A 567 -43.94 34.18 19.67
C SER A 567 -43.11 35.03 18.71
N ALA A 568 -43.79 35.63 17.73
CA ALA A 568 -43.23 36.59 16.80
C ALA A 568 -42.93 37.92 17.50
N THR A 569 -41.73 38.46 17.31
CA THR A 569 -41.43 39.89 17.47
C THR A 569 -41.02 40.47 16.12
N SER A 570 -41.79 41.46 15.68
CA SER A 570 -41.60 42.20 14.44
C SER A 570 -40.40 43.15 14.47
N GLY A 571 -39.69 43.20 13.34
CA GLY A 571 -39.31 44.44 12.67
C GLY A 571 -38.00 45.12 13.09
N LEU A 572 -37.06 45.23 12.15
CA LEU A 572 -36.49 46.50 11.70
C LEU A 572 -35.69 46.31 10.38
N LEU A 573 -35.99 47.19 9.44
CA LEU A 573 -35.41 47.33 8.09
C LEU A 573 -34.08 48.10 8.15
N VAL A 574 -33.06 47.70 7.38
CA VAL A 574 -32.01 48.59 6.83
C VAL A 574 -31.53 48.07 5.45
N ASP A 575 -31.33 49.04 4.54
CA ASP A 575 -31.03 49.04 3.09
C ASP A 575 -29.88 48.17 2.53
N PRO A 576 -29.86 47.88 1.20
CA PRO A 576 -28.79 47.19 0.50
C PRO A 576 -27.76 48.16 -0.14
N SER A 577 -26.50 47.72 -0.26
CA SER A 577 -25.47 48.40 -1.07
C SER A 577 -24.67 47.41 -1.93
N PRO A 578 -24.08 47.87 -3.05
CA PRO A 578 -24.05 47.11 -4.30
C PRO A 578 -22.75 46.32 -4.55
N ALA A 579 -22.86 45.35 -5.47
CA ALA A 579 -21.78 44.51 -5.99
C ALA A 579 -20.67 45.30 -6.71
N PRO A 580 -19.40 44.82 -6.71
CA PRO A 580 -18.31 45.49 -7.41
C PRO A 580 -18.29 45.16 -8.92
N VAL A 581 -18.07 46.22 -9.70
CA VAL A 581 -17.95 46.27 -11.16
C VAL A 581 -16.52 45.93 -11.60
N VAL A 582 -16.39 45.05 -12.59
CA VAL A 582 -15.15 44.68 -13.29
C VAL A 582 -14.84 45.69 -14.40
N PRO A 583 -13.61 46.22 -14.53
CA PRO A 583 -13.20 46.99 -15.71
C PRO A 583 -12.55 46.11 -16.81
N PRO A 584 -12.66 46.50 -18.10
CA PRO A 584 -12.36 45.65 -19.26
C PRO A 584 -10.88 45.61 -19.68
N ILE A 585 -10.56 44.52 -20.37
CA ILE A 585 -9.29 44.17 -21.01
C ILE A 585 -9.02 45.08 -22.22
N SER A 586 -7.80 45.64 -22.31
CA SER A 586 -7.26 46.22 -23.56
C SER A 586 -6.37 45.22 -24.27
N THR A 587 -6.74 44.91 -25.51
CA THR A 587 -5.96 44.16 -26.50
C THR A 587 -5.03 45.10 -27.26
N THR A 588 -3.73 44.80 -27.25
CA THR A 588 -2.78 45.31 -28.25
C THR A 588 -1.96 44.15 -28.80
N LEU A 589 -2.27 43.82 -30.06
CA LEU A 589 -1.47 43.00 -30.96
C LEU A 589 -0.16 43.71 -31.28
N VAL A 590 0.97 43.02 -31.10
CA VAL A 590 2.23 43.37 -31.77
C VAL A 590 2.77 42.13 -32.46
N SER A 591 2.96 42.29 -33.77
CA SER A 591 3.40 41.32 -34.76
C SER A 591 4.86 40.89 -34.58
N ALA A 592 5.15 39.60 -34.75
CA ALA A 592 6.51 39.04 -34.76
C ALA A 592 7.14 39.08 -36.17
N PRO A 593 8.48 39.25 -36.31
CA PRO A 593 9.23 38.95 -37.54
C PRO A 593 9.78 37.50 -37.57
N PRO A 594 10.21 37.00 -38.74
CA PRO A 594 10.18 35.58 -39.08
C PRO A 594 11.39 34.75 -38.60
N ALA A 595 11.11 33.45 -38.45
CA ALA A 595 12.00 32.37 -38.05
C ALA A 595 13.07 32.05 -39.10
N ASN A 596 14.24 31.60 -38.63
CA ASN A 596 15.18 30.81 -39.41
C ASN A 596 15.83 29.72 -38.54
N SER A 597 16.15 28.61 -39.20
CA SER A 597 16.90 27.40 -38.77
C SER A 597 16.22 26.36 -37.85
N SER A 598 15.63 25.36 -38.50
CA SER A 598 15.91 23.91 -38.37
C SER A 598 16.32 23.33 -37.00
N LEU A 599 15.42 22.56 -36.38
CA LEU A 599 15.74 21.43 -35.48
C LEU A 599 14.65 20.33 -35.57
N PRO A 600 14.99 19.05 -35.31
CA PRO A 600 14.22 17.89 -35.72
C PRO A 600 13.07 17.53 -34.77
N ASN A 601 12.08 16.85 -35.36
CA ASN A 601 10.89 16.23 -34.77
C ASN A 601 11.17 15.48 -33.45
N PRO A 602 10.44 15.73 -32.35
CA PRO A 602 10.30 14.75 -31.29
C PRO A 602 9.16 13.80 -31.65
N THR A 603 9.49 12.53 -31.82
CA THR A 603 8.54 11.42 -31.73
C THR A 603 7.71 11.57 -30.47
N SER A 604 6.38 11.54 -30.64
CA SER A 604 5.37 11.57 -29.58
C SER A 604 5.74 10.62 -28.44
N PRO A 605 5.62 11.02 -27.16
CA PRO A 605 5.67 10.07 -26.06
C PRO A 605 4.49 9.10 -26.18
N THR A 606 4.77 7.82 -26.01
CA THR A 606 3.81 6.75 -25.72
C THR A 606 2.75 7.20 -24.72
N GLU A 607 1.48 6.91 -25.02
CA GLU A 607 0.33 7.22 -24.19
C GLU A 607 0.51 6.75 -22.74
N PHE A 608 0.08 7.61 -21.81
CA PHE A 608 0.07 7.38 -20.37
C PHE A 608 -1.04 6.36 -20.02
N LEU A 609 -0.65 5.16 -19.59
CA LEU A 609 -1.56 4.13 -19.07
C LEU A 609 -1.31 3.94 -17.57
N GLY A 610 -1.59 4.98 -16.77
CA GLY A 610 -1.59 4.86 -15.31
C GLY A 610 -2.71 3.94 -14.82
N ALA A 611 -2.65 3.54 -13.55
CA ALA A 611 -3.57 2.62 -12.86
C ALA A 611 -5.08 2.74 -13.18
N GLY A 612 -5.60 3.94 -13.49
CA GLY A 612 -7.00 4.18 -13.83
C GLY A 612 -7.37 4.01 -15.32
N SER A 613 -6.48 3.51 -16.16
CA SER A 613 -6.69 3.45 -17.63
C SER A 613 -7.23 2.10 -18.09
N VAL A 614 -8.52 1.84 -17.88
CA VAL A 614 -9.22 0.80 -18.66
C VAL A 614 -9.85 1.47 -19.88
N LEU A 615 -9.05 1.68 -20.94
CA LEU A 615 -9.64 1.99 -22.24
C LEU A 615 -10.37 0.73 -22.73
N THR A 616 -11.68 0.72 -22.55
CA THR A 616 -12.57 -0.01 -23.45
C THR A 616 -12.43 0.63 -24.82
N ALA A 617 -11.43 0.18 -25.59
CA ALA A 617 -11.35 0.49 -27.00
C ALA A 617 -12.59 -0.09 -27.67
N GLY A 618 -13.59 0.76 -27.88
CA GLY A 618 -14.76 0.46 -28.68
C GLY A 618 -14.32 -0.11 -30.02
N SER A 619 -14.66 -1.37 -30.24
CA SER A 619 -14.43 -2.07 -31.50
C SER A 619 -15.26 -1.39 -32.59
N SER A 620 -14.69 -0.40 -33.29
CA SER A 620 -15.37 0.27 -34.41
C SER A 620 -14.35 0.93 -35.36
N ALA A 621 -13.38 0.16 -35.87
CA ALA A 621 -12.61 0.59 -37.05
C ALA A 621 -11.88 -0.53 -37.82
N LEU A 622 -11.78 -1.77 -37.32
CA LEU A 622 -10.99 -2.82 -37.99
C LEU A 622 -11.79 -3.97 -38.64
N VAL A 623 -13.12 -3.91 -38.66
CA VAL A 623 -13.95 -4.93 -39.33
C VAL A 623 -14.32 -4.56 -40.77
N ALA A 624 -14.04 -3.33 -41.21
CA ALA A 624 -14.42 -2.86 -42.55
C ALA A 624 -13.44 -3.19 -43.69
N VAL A 625 -12.29 -3.82 -43.43
CA VAL A 625 -11.25 -4.06 -44.46
C VAL A 625 -11.06 -5.54 -44.82
N VAL A 626 -11.64 -6.49 -44.08
CA VAL A 626 -11.50 -7.93 -44.39
C VAL A 626 -12.71 -8.51 -45.15
N ALA A 627 -13.81 -7.76 -45.29
CA ALA A 627 -15.00 -8.22 -46.03
C ALA A 627 -15.00 -7.91 -47.54
N ALA A 628 -13.97 -7.22 -48.07
CA ALA A 628 -13.95 -6.77 -49.48
C ALA A 628 -13.09 -7.63 -50.43
N MET A 629 -12.50 -8.75 -49.99
CA MET A 629 -11.63 -9.61 -50.83
C MET A 629 -12.11 -11.05 -51.03
N VAL A 630 -13.39 -11.36 -50.74
CA VAL A 630 -13.96 -12.71 -50.99
C VAL A 630 -15.10 -12.70 -52.02
N PHE A 631 -15.45 -11.56 -52.61
CA PHE A 631 -16.50 -11.45 -53.65
C PHE A 631 -15.98 -11.06 -55.05
N ALA A 632 -14.74 -11.42 -55.38
CA ALA A 632 -14.17 -11.24 -56.72
C ALA A 632 -13.58 -12.54 -57.33
N MET A 633 -13.93 -13.70 -56.80
CA MET A 633 -13.70 -14.99 -57.46
C MET A 633 -14.88 -15.94 -57.20
N LEU A 634 -16.00 -15.65 -57.88
CA LEU A 634 -17.01 -16.61 -58.32
C LEU A 634 -17.71 -16.04 -59.57
#